data_AF-A0A8D0GTW8-F1
#
_entry.id   AF-A0A8D0GTW8-F1
#
_cell.length_a   1.000
_cell.length_b   1.000
_cell.length_c   1.000
_cell.angle_alpha   90.00
_cell.angle_beta   90.00
_cell.angle_gamma   90.00
#
_symmetry.space_group_name_H-M   'P 1'
#
loop_
_entity.id
_entity.type
_entity.pdbx_description
1 polymer ?
#
loop_
_entity_poly.entity_id
_entity_poly.type
_entity_poly.pdbx_seq_one_letter_code
_entity_poly.pdbx_strand_id
1 'polypeptide(L)' 'MAALIPVSQQQQQQLSAGNPLYETYYKQVDPAYTGRIGASDASLFLKKSALSDVILGKIWDLADPEGKGYLDKQ' A
#
# COMPACT_ATOMS: atom_id res chain seq x y z
N MET A 1 -7.32 37.85 14.83
CA MET A 1 -6.34 37.49 13.77
C MET A 1 -6.34 35.98 13.61
N ALA A 2 -7.33 35.43 12.89
CA ALA A 2 -7.40 34.00 12.61
C ALA A 2 -6.60 33.72 11.34
N ALA A 3 -5.52 32.94 11.45
CA ALA A 3 -4.73 32.52 10.31
C ALA A 3 -5.56 31.56 9.44
N LEU A 4 -5.82 31.99 8.22
CA LEU A 4 -6.51 31.24 7.17
C LEU A 4 -5.57 30.13 6.71
N ILE A 5 -5.84 28.89 7.09
CA ILE A 5 -5.06 27.73 6.66
C ILE A 5 -5.50 27.38 5.24
N PRO A 6 -4.60 27.33 4.22
CA PRO A 6 -5.00 26.98 2.87
C PRO A 6 -5.41 25.50 2.81
N VAL A 7 -6.69 25.26 2.52
CA VAL A 7 -7.32 23.92 2.34
C VAL A 7 -6.62 23.06 1.28
N SER A 8 -5.79 23.67 0.43
CA SER A 8 -5.05 23.01 -0.65
C SER A 8 -4.02 21.98 -0.18
N GLN A 9 -3.59 21.99 1.08
CA GLN A 9 -2.58 21.05 1.59
C GLN A 9 -3.17 19.81 2.31
N GLN A 10 -4.48 19.75 2.54
CA GLN A 10 -5.10 18.60 3.23
C GLN A 10 -5.29 17.36 2.36
N GLN A 11 -5.11 17.46 1.04
CA GLN A 11 -5.28 16.29 0.16
C GLN A 11 -3.99 15.46 0.00
N GLN A 12 -2.83 15.95 0.45
CA GLN A 12 -1.56 15.21 0.36
C GLN A 12 -1.18 14.41 1.62
N GLN A 13 -1.98 14.45 2.70
CA GLN A 13 -1.64 13.81 3.97
C GLN A 13 -2.61 12.72 4.44
N GLN A 14 -3.50 12.23 3.58
CA GLN A 14 -4.41 11.12 3.93
C GLN A 14 -3.69 9.77 4.13
N LEU A 15 -2.37 9.72 3.93
CA LEU A 15 -1.54 8.54 4.20
C LEU A 15 -0.91 8.57 5.61
N SER A 16 -1.03 9.68 6.36
CA SER A 16 -0.29 9.89 7.63
C SER A 16 -0.88 9.14 8.82
N ALA A 17 -2.15 8.75 8.73
CA ALA A 17 -2.72 7.75 9.62
C ALA A 17 -2.82 6.49 8.78
N GLY A 18 -1.88 5.55 8.97
CA GLY A 18 -1.90 4.25 8.30
C GLY A 18 -3.33 3.75 8.26
N ASN A 19 -3.90 3.70 7.05
CA ASN A 19 -5.33 3.49 6.88
C ASN A 19 -5.65 2.19 7.66
N PRO A 20 -6.51 2.19 8.70
CA PRO A 20 -6.65 1.02 9.58
C PRO A 20 -7.08 -0.23 8.80
N LEU A 21 -7.70 -0.02 7.64
CA LEU A 21 -7.94 -1.02 6.61
C LEU A 21 -6.64 -1.60 6.03
N TYR A 22 -5.69 -0.76 5.62
CA TYR A 22 -4.38 -1.20 5.15
C TYR A 22 -3.69 -2.06 6.20
N GLU A 23 -3.68 -1.66 7.47
CA GLU A 23 -3.08 -2.49 8.52
C GLU A 23 -3.77 -3.85 8.68
N THR A 24 -5.11 -3.87 8.59
CA THR A 24 -5.88 -5.12 8.67
C THR A 24 -5.55 -6.04 7.52
N TYR A 25 -5.49 -5.51 6.29
CA TYR A 25 -5.10 -6.29 5.12
C TYR A 25 -3.65 -6.73 5.21
N TYR A 26 -2.74 -5.85 5.59
CA TYR A 26 -1.32 -6.14 5.75
C TYR A 26 -1.10 -7.30 6.71
N LYS A 27 -1.77 -7.30 7.87
CA LYS A 27 -1.72 -8.42 8.83
C LYS A 27 -2.29 -9.72 8.28
N GLN A 28 -3.24 -9.66 7.36
CA GLN A 28 -3.75 -10.87 6.69
C GLN A 28 -2.73 -11.44 5.69
N VAL A 29 -1.89 -10.60 5.08
CA VAL A 29 -0.87 -11.06 4.12
C VAL A 29 0.46 -11.39 4.78
N ASP A 30 0.82 -10.67 5.84
CA ASP A 30 2.02 -10.85 6.64
C ASP A 30 1.65 -11.29 8.07
N PRO A 31 1.29 -12.58 8.27
CA PRO A 31 1.04 -13.11 9.60
C PRO A 31 2.31 -13.11 10.47
N ALA A 32 3.49 -13.01 9.84
CA ALA A 32 4.78 -12.95 10.51
C ALA A 32 5.09 -11.56 11.10
N TYR A 33 4.28 -10.52 10.81
CA TYR A 33 4.51 -9.14 11.27
C TYR A 33 5.93 -8.65 10.99
N THR A 34 6.52 -9.15 9.92
CA THR A 34 7.87 -8.78 9.50
C THR A 34 7.90 -7.37 8.92
N GLY A 35 6.74 -6.81 8.57
CA GLY A 35 6.65 -5.51 7.91
C GLY A 35 7.13 -5.57 6.47
N ARG A 36 7.30 -6.78 5.91
CA ARG A 36 7.71 -7.01 4.53
C ARG A 36 6.89 -8.14 3.92
N ILE A 37 6.14 -7.83 2.88
CA ILE A 37 5.40 -8.82 2.10
C ILE A 37 6.23 -9.17 0.88
N GLY A 38 6.64 -10.43 0.73
CA GLY A 38 7.35 -10.88 -0.46
C GLY A 38 6.51 -10.73 -1.74
N ALA A 39 7.16 -10.62 -2.89
CA ALA A 39 6.46 -10.48 -4.18
C ALA A 39 5.41 -11.54 -4.42
N SER A 40 5.68 -12.80 -4.07
CA SER A 40 4.73 -13.91 -4.20
C SER A 40 3.49 -13.73 -3.33
N ASP A 41 3.65 -13.36 -2.05
CA ASP A 41 2.52 -13.14 -1.13
C ASP A 41 1.70 -11.89 -1.51
N ALA A 42 2.39 -10.81 -1.88
CA ALA A 42 1.75 -9.58 -2.35
C ALA A 42 0.94 -9.82 -3.62
N SER A 43 1.53 -10.49 -4.61
CA SER A 43 0.83 -10.83 -5.84
C SER A 43 -0.32 -11.82 -5.61
N LEU A 44 -0.19 -12.76 -4.66
CA LEU A 44 -1.32 -13.61 -4.24
C LEU A 44 -2.48 -12.78 -3.65
N PHE A 45 -2.16 -11.78 -2.83
CA PHE A 45 -3.16 -10.87 -2.26
C PHE A 45 -3.84 -10.00 -3.32
N LEU A 46 -3.08 -9.42 -4.24
CA LEU A 46 -3.61 -8.67 -5.37
C LEU A 46 -4.48 -9.56 -6.28
N LYS A 47 -4.12 -10.84 -6.44
CA LYS A 47 -4.93 -11.84 -7.18
C LYS A 47 -6.24 -12.17 -6.47
N LYS A 48 -6.30 -12.13 -5.13
CA LYS A 48 -7.55 -12.32 -4.37
C LYS A 48 -8.60 -11.26 -4.68
N SER A 49 -8.19 -10.07 -5.16
CA SER A 49 -9.11 -9.03 -5.64
C SER A 49 -9.70 -9.32 -7.03
N ALA A 50 -9.44 -10.50 -7.61
CA ALA A 50 -9.89 -10.91 -8.94
C ALA A 50 -9.45 -9.95 -10.07
N LEU A 51 -8.32 -9.27 -9.86
CA LEU A 51 -7.70 -8.42 -10.87
C LEU A 51 -6.98 -9.27 -11.91
N SER A 52 -6.96 -8.81 -13.16
CA SER A 52 -6.28 -9.48 -14.26
C SER A 52 -4.74 -9.36 -14.09
N ASP A 53 -3.97 -10.37 -14.52
CA ASP A 53 -2.51 -10.41 -14.36
C ASP A 53 -1.80 -9.16 -14.92
N VAL A 54 -2.37 -8.55 -15.97
CA VAL A 54 -1.89 -7.27 -16.53
C VAL A 54 -2.02 -6.10 -15.54
N ILE A 55 -3.09 -6.06 -14.77
CA ILE A 55 -3.33 -5.02 -13.75
C ILE A 55 -2.46 -5.29 -12.54
N LEU A 56 -2.29 -6.57 -12.17
CA LEU A 56 -1.35 -6.98 -11.12
C LEU A 56 0.07 -6.53 -11.41
N GLY A 57 0.57 -6.73 -12.64
CA GLY A 57 1.89 -6.27 -13.05
C GLY A 57 2.03 -4.75 -12.95
N LYS A 58 0.99 -3.99 -13.33
CA LYS A 58 0.98 -2.52 -13.20
C LYS A 58 0.96 -2.07 -11.74
N ILE A 59 0.15 -2.69 -10.88
CA ILE A 59 0.11 -2.34 -9.46
C ILE A 59 1.46 -2.69 -8.81
N TRP A 60 2.04 -3.84 -9.19
CA TRP A 60 3.36 -4.24 -8.72
C TRP A 60 4.44 -3.23 -9.11
N ASP A 61 4.50 -2.82 -10.38
CA ASP A 61 5.45 -1.81 -10.86
C ASP A 61 5.29 -0.46 -10.13
N LEU A 62 4.05 -0.05 -9.87
CA LEU A 62 3.75 1.15 -9.09
C LEU A 62 4.11 1.02 -7.60
N ALA A 63 3.99 -0.19 -7.04
CA ALA A 63 4.22 -0.45 -5.63
C ALA A 63 5.70 -0.75 -5.31
N ASP A 64 6.44 -1.31 -6.27
CA ASP A 64 7.88 -1.64 -6.17
C ASP A 64 8.67 -1.05 -7.36
N PRO A 65 8.76 0.29 -7.45
CA PRO A 65 9.53 0.93 -8.53
C PRO A 65 11.04 0.66 -8.43
N GLU A 66 11.52 0.28 -7.24
CA GLU A 66 12.93 -0.05 -7.00
C GLU A 66 13.24 -1.54 -7.27
N GLY A 67 12.25 -2.36 -7.61
CA GLY A 67 12.48 -3.79 -7.89
C GLY A 67 13.04 -4.55 -6.69
N LYS A 68 12.69 -4.15 -5.46
CA LYS A 68 13.14 -4.79 -4.21
C LYS A 68 12.62 -6.21 -4.09
N GLY A 69 11.53 -6.55 -4.78
CA GLY A 69 10.92 -7.89 -4.71
C GLY A 69 10.07 -8.10 -3.45
N TYR A 70 9.76 -7.02 -2.71
CA TYR A 70 8.91 -7.04 -1.53
C TYR A 70 8.21 -5.68 -1.34
N LEU A 71 7.04 -5.69 -0.71
CA LEU A 71 6.27 -4.52 -0.33
C LEU A 71 6.38 -4.29 1.19
N ASP A 72 6.88 -3.12 1.56
CA ASP A 72 6.95 -2.64 2.95
C ASP A 72 5.81 -1.63 3.22
N LYS A 73 5.60 -1.29 4.48
CA LYS A 73 4.55 -0.40 4.98
C LYS A 73 4.83 1.11 4.73
N GLN A 74 5.64 1.44 3.72
CA GLN A 74 6.12 2.80 3.43
C GLN A 74 5.05 3.72 2.83
#